data_AF-A0A6J1Q6X2-F1
#
_entry.id   AF-A0A6J1Q6X2-F1
#
_cell.length_a   1.000
_cell.length_b   1.000
_cell.length_c   1.000
_cell.angle_alpha   90.00
_cell.angle_beta   90.00
_cell.angle_gamma   90.00
#
_symmetry.space_group_name_H-M   'P 1'
#
loop_
_entity.id
_entity.type
_entity.pdbx_description
1 polymer ?
#
loop_
_entity_poly.entity_id
_entity_poly.type
_entity_poly.pdbx_seq_one_letter_code
_entity_poly.pdbx_strand_id
1 'polypeptide(L)'
;MLMFSKSIENNQNALNTCNKNAIQETNTCENSSKRKLHELDEEDASTSQDTFLLETIPSIEDLLQRSKTGRVILCGSKIKELTGSMRNKLCNIIITYMQDNNLVMTNEIAKGISKRIVKLFPSEAEGTYFIEGKKKDPQSG
;
A
#
# COMPACT_ATOMS: atom_id res chain seq x y z
N MET A 1 -10.36 39.60 33.78
CA MET A 1 -11.50 39.68 32.84
C MET A 1 -12.23 38.35 32.91
N LEU A 2 -13.46 38.36 33.41
CA LEU A 2 -14.28 37.19 33.72
C LEU A 2 -15.22 36.85 32.54
N MET A 3 -15.29 35.54 32.23
CA MET A 3 -16.47 34.72 31.92
C MET A 3 -17.18 34.68 30.54
N PHE A 4 -17.64 33.44 30.26
CA PHE A 4 -18.73 32.94 29.39
C PHE A 4 -18.36 32.63 27.90
N SER A 5 -18.73 31.50 27.27
CA SER A 5 -19.87 30.57 27.45
C SER A 5 -19.61 29.18 26.83
N LYS A 6 -20.34 28.17 27.34
CA LYS A 6 -20.45 26.78 26.86
C LYS A 6 -21.40 26.62 25.64
N SER A 7 -21.10 25.59 24.82
CA SER A 7 -21.99 24.57 24.18
C SER A 7 -23.16 24.97 23.26
N ILE A 8 -23.46 24.12 22.24
CA ILE A 8 -24.78 23.65 21.71
C ILE A 8 -24.56 22.93 20.34
N GLU A 9 -24.68 21.58 20.28
CA GLU A 9 -25.71 20.72 19.59
C GLU A 9 -25.51 20.52 18.07
N ASN A 10 -25.27 19.29 17.58
CA ASN A 10 -26.18 18.16 17.31
C ASN A 10 -27.11 18.37 16.09
N ASN A 11 -26.94 17.56 15.04
CA ASN A 11 -28.03 17.25 14.09
C ASN A 11 -27.81 15.87 13.43
N GLN A 12 -28.63 14.92 13.85
CA GLN A 12 -28.98 13.68 13.15
C GLN A 12 -30.25 13.93 12.34
N ASN A 13 -30.25 13.63 11.03
CA ASN A 13 -31.26 12.79 10.37
C ASN A 13 -31.13 12.84 8.84
N ALA A 14 -31.18 11.67 8.20
CA ALA A 14 -32.17 11.38 7.15
C ALA A 14 -32.14 9.88 6.82
N LEU A 15 -33.02 9.14 7.51
CA LEU A 15 -33.57 7.87 7.05
C LEU A 15 -34.61 8.15 5.96
N ASN A 16 -34.53 7.44 4.84
CA ASN A 16 -35.63 7.25 3.90
C ASN A 16 -35.56 5.85 3.26
N THR A 17 -35.96 4.87 4.08
CA THR A 17 -37.03 3.87 3.86
C THR A 17 -37.43 3.44 2.44
N CYS A 18 -37.23 2.13 2.23
CA CYS A 18 -38.05 1.10 1.55
C CYS A 18 -38.64 1.31 0.15
N ASN A 19 -38.45 0.29 -0.70
CA ASN A 19 -39.61 -0.55 -1.04
C ASN A 19 -39.24 -2.04 -1.18
N LYS A 20 -40.09 -2.88 -0.61
CA LYS A 20 -40.10 -4.35 -0.63
C LYS A 20 -40.81 -4.83 -1.91
N ASN A 21 -40.46 -6.04 -2.38
CA ASN A 21 -41.33 -7.08 -3.00
C ASN A 21 -40.36 -8.20 -3.46
N ALA A 22 -40.23 -9.36 -2.80
CA ALA A 22 -41.14 -10.49 -2.64
C ALA A 22 -40.92 -11.62 -3.68
N ILE A 23 -40.46 -12.79 -3.18
CA ILE A 23 -40.89 -14.18 -3.51
C ILE A 23 -40.40 -14.77 -4.85
N GLN A 24 -39.38 -15.64 -4.83
CA GLN A 24 -39.34 -17.13 -4.81
C GLN A 24 -39.32 -17.82 -6.19
N GLU A 25 -38.28 -18.65 -6.35
CA GLU A 25 -38.15 -19.96 -7.01
C GLU A 25 -38.90 -20.25 -8.33
N THR A 26 -38.16 -20.70 -9.35
CA THR A 26 -38.41 -21.99 -10.07
C THR A 26 -37.33 -22.27 -11.14
N ASN A 27 -36.64 -23.40 -10.95
CA ASN A 27 -36.35 -24.51 -11.88
C ASN A 27 -36.08 -24.31 -13.39
N THR A 28 -35.00 -24.99 -13.83
CA THR A 28 -34.85 -25.81 -15.07
C THR A 28 -33.99 -25.28 -16.23
N CYS A 29 -32.76 -25.81 -16.26
CA CYS A 29 -32.05 -26.57 -17.31
C CYS A 29 -31.66 -26.01 -18.70
N GLU A 30 -30.38 -26.31 -19.02
CA GLU A 30 -29.72 -26.51 -20.33
C GLU A 30 -29.61 -25.29 -21.28
N ASN A 31 -28.50 -25.01 -21.96
CA ASN A 31 -27.57 -25.93 -22.62
C ASN A 31 -26.24 -25.21 -22.97
N SER A 32 -25.16 -26.01 -22.95
CA SER A 32 -23.86 -25.91 -23.64
C SER A 32 -23.33 -24.57 -24.20
N SER A 33 -22.09 -24.23 -23.79
CA SER A 33 -20.98 -24.11 -24.74
C SER A 33 -19.61 -24.02 -24.05
N LYS A 34 -18.76 -24.97 -24.43
CA LYS A 34 -17.35 -25.17 -24.07
C LYS A 34 -16.54 -23.87 -23.97
N ARG A 35 -15.95 -23.61 -22.79
CA ARG A 35 -14.66 -22.90 -22.70
C ARG A 35 -13.80 -23.54 -21.62
N LYS A 36 -12.87 -24.37 -22.11
CA LYS A 36 -11.50 -24.60 -21.64
C LYS A 36 -11.23 -24.20 -20.18
N LEU A 37 -11.05 -25.21 -19.33
CA LEU A 37 -10.36 -25.11 -18.04
C LEU A 37 -9.05 -24.35 -18.30
N HIS A 38 -9.00 -23.08 -17.92
CA HIS A 38 -7.72 -22.44 -17.67
C HIS A 38 -7.33 -22.92 -16.29
N GLU A 39 -6.29 -23.74 -16.26
CA GLU A 39 -5.40 -23.94 -15.12
C GLU A 39 -5.46 -22.71 -14.23
N LEU A 40 -6.08 -22.85 -13.06
CA LEU A 40 -5.88 -21.89 -11.98
C LEU A 40 -4.46 -22.17 -11.52
N ASP A 41 -3.53 -21.42 -12.09
CA ASP A 41 -2.21 -21.26 -11.50
C ASP A 41 -2.45 -20.95 -10.01
N GLU A 42 -1.80 -21.72 -9.15
CA GLU A 42 -1.78 -21.52 -7.72
C GLU A 42 -1.19 -20.13 -7.44
N GLU A 43 -2.03 -19.08 -7.49
CA GLU A 43 -1.68 -17.80 -6.90
C GLU A 43 -1.59 -18.03 -5.39
N ASP A 44 -0.35 -18.29 -4.98
CA ASP A 44 0.08 -18.50 -3.61
C ASP A 44 -0.58 -17.48 -2.67
N ALA A 45 -1.23 -17.96 -1.61
CA ALA A 45 -1.89 -17.13 -0.60
C ALA A 45 -0.97 -16.02 -0.03
N SER A 46 0.36 -16.21 -0.14
CA SER A 46 1.39 -15.23 0.21
C SER A 46 1.29 -13.92 -0.58
N THR A 47 0.94 -13.96 -1.87
CA THR A 47 0.83 -12.76 -2.72
C THR A 47 -0.35 -11.89 -2.30
N SER A 48 -1.45 -12.53 -1.87
CA SER A 48 -2.64 -11.85 -1.36
C SER A 48 -2.35 -11.12 -0.04
N GLN A 49 -1.59 -11.75 0.87
CA GLN A 49 -1.21 -11.16 2.14
C GLN A 49 -0.27 -9.95 1.96
N ASP A 50 0.74 -10.06 1.09
CA ASP A 50 1.68 -8.95 0.83
C ASP A 50 0.99 -7.74 0.19
N THR A 51 0.02 -7.99 -0.71
CA THR A 51 -0.79 -6.92 -1.32
C THR A 51 -1.59 -6.17 -0.27
N PHE A 52 -2.27 -6.89 0.62
CA PHE A 52 -3.02 -6.30 1.72
C PHE A 52 -2.11 -5.51 2.68
N LEU A 53 -0.97 -6.07 3.08
CA LEU A 53 0.00 -5.39 3.95
C LEU A 53 0.51 -4.09 3.31
N LEU A 54 0.82 -4.13 2.01
CA LEU A 54 1.26 -2.95 1.28
C LEU A 54 0.20 -1.84 1.29
N GLU A 55 -1.09 -2.18 1.19
CA GLU A 55 -2.20 -1.22 1.33
C GLU A 55 -2.30 -0.61 2.74
N THR A 56 -2.01 -1.38 3.79
CA THR A 56 -2.04 -0.87 5.17
C THR A 56 -0.85 0.01 5.55
N ILE A 57 0.28 -0.10 4.84
CA ILE A 57 1.45 0.77 5.05
C ILE A 57 1.09 2.20 4.59
N PRO A 58 1.22 3.22 5.46
CA PRO A 58 1.02 4.61 5.12
C PRO A 58 1.84 5.03 3.90
N SER A 59 1.44 6.10 3.24
CA SER A 59 2.23 6.59 2.11
C SER A 59 3.64 6.99 2.57
N ILE A 60 4.61 6.92 1.66
CA ILE A 60 6.00 7.33 1.95
C ILE A 60 6.02 8.81 2.37
N GLU A 61 5.15 9.63 1.78
CA GLU A 61 4.99 11.03 2.18
C GLU A 61 4.54 11.16 3.64
N ASP A 62 3.50 10.42 4.06
CA ASP A 62 3.01 10.43 5.44
C ASP A 62 4.10 10.00 6.43
N LEU A 63 4.88 8.95 6.08
CA LEU A 63 6.00 8.50 6.92
C LEU A 63 7.06 9.59 7.07
N LEU A 64 7.38 10.30 5.98
CA LEU A 64 8.37 11.38 6.00
C LEU A 64 7.88 12.61 6.77
N GLN A 65 6.59 12.96 6.69
CA GLN A 65 6.04 14.11 7.40
C GLN A 65 6.13 13.99 8.93
N ARG A 66 6.14 12.75 9.47
CA ARG A 66 6.21 12.47 10.92
C ARG A 66 7.50 12.94 11.58
N SER A 67 8.59 13.12 10.84
CA SER A 67 9.89 13.51 11.41
C SER A 67 10.45 14.78 10.80
N LYS A 68 11.26 15.52 11.57
CA LYS A 68 11.98 16.69 11.05
C LYS A 68 12.88 16.31 9.86
N THR A 69 13.57 15.17 9.97
CA THR A 69 14.43 14.64 8.92
C THR A 69 13.66 14.31 7.66
N GLY A 70 12.50 13.66 7.76
CA GLY A 70 11.69 13.32 6.60
C GLY A 70 11.12 14.55 5.89
N ARG A 71 10.70 15.58 6.64
CA ARG A 71 10.29 16.87 6.06
C ARG A 71 11.43 17.55 5.28
N VAL A 72 12.68 17.45 5.75
CA VAL A 72 13.84 17.95 4.99
C VAL A 72 14.04 17.19 3.68
N ILE A 73 13.84 15.86 3.68
CA ILE A 73 13.91 15.03 2.47
C ILE A 73 12.82 15.45 1.47
N LEU A 74 11.57 15.64 1.92
CA LEU A 74 10.45 16.12 1.10
C LEU A 74 10.69 17.51 0.50
N CYS A 75 11.34 18.41 1.24
CA CYS A 75 11.73 19.72 0.70
C CYS A 75 12.88 19.61 -0.31
N GLY A 76 13.86 18.72 -0.05
CA GLY A 76 15.03 18.53 -0.90
C GLY A 76 14.68 18.08 -2.32
N SER A 77 13.66 17.23 -2.46
CA SER A 77 13.23 16.73 -3.77
C SER A 77 12.65 17.77 -4.71
N LYS A 78 12.15 18.90 -4.18
CA LYS A 78 11.67 20.02 -5.01
C LYS A 78 12.81 20.76 -5.71
N ILE A 79 14.05 20.54 -5.27
CA ILE A 79 15.21 21.31 -5.68
C ILE A 79 16.13 20.46 -6.55
N LYS A 80 16.45 19.23 -6.14
CA LYS A 80 17.37 18.29 -6.83
C LYS A 80 17.11 16.83 -6.46
N GLU A 81 17.83 15.92 -7.11
CA GLU A 81 17.99 14.52 -6.73
C GLU A 81 18.36 14.35 -5.24
N LEU A 82 17.94 13.23 -4.65
CA LEU A 82 18.29 12.94 -3.27
C LEU A 82 19.77 12.60 -3.19
N THR A 83 20.45 13.19 -2.21
CA THR A 83 21.83 12.79 -1.90
C THR A 83 21.84 11.38 -1.30
N GLY A 84 22.98 10.67 -1.38
CA GLY A 84 23.12 9.36 -0.73
C GLY A 84 22.78 9.38 0.77
N SER A 85 23.11 10.46 1.47
CA SER A 85 22.73 10.64 2.89
C SER A 85 21.22 10.75 3.08
N MET A 86 20.52 11.48 2.20
CA MET A 86 19.07 11.60 2.22
C MET A 86 18.39 10.27 1.91
N ARG A 87 18.90 9.53 0.92
CA ARG A 87 18.43 8.17 0.59
C ARG A 87 18.55 7.21 1.77
N ASN A 88 19.71 7.19 2.44
CA ASN A 88 19.91 6.34 3.61
C ASN A 88 18.94 6.69 4.74
N LYS A 89 18.70 7.99 4.97
CA LYS A 89 17.73 8.45 5.97
C LYS A 89 16.29 8.08 5.61
N LEU A 90 15.92 8.19 4.33
CA LEU A 90 14.64 7.74 3.80
C LEU A 90 14.44 6.24 4.06
N CYS A 91 15.42 5.41 3.69
CA CYS A 91 15.36 3.97 3.93
C CYS A 91 15.23 3.66 5.42
N ASN A 92 16.03 4.32 6.27
CA ASN A 92 15.94 4.12 7.71
C ASN A 92 14.56 4.47 8.28
N ILE A 93 13.93 5.56 7.83
CA ILE A 93 12.57 5.92 8.26
C ILE A 93 11.57 4.79 7.94
N ILE A 94 11.66 4.23 6.72
CA ILE A 94 10.78 3.15 6.28
C ILE A 94 11.06 1.86 7.07
N ILE A 95 12.34 1.48 7.21
CA ILE A 95 12.74 0.26 7.94
C ILE A 95 12.32 0.35 9.40
N THR A 96 12.56 1.49 10.06
CA THR A 96 12.14 1.72 11.44
C THR A 96 10.63 1.64 11.57
N TYR A 97 9.84 2.22 10.65
CA TYR A 97 8.39 2.06 10.67
C TYR A 97 7.97 0.59 10.61
N MET A 98 8.58 -0.20 9.72
CA MET A 98 8.26 -1.62 9.58
C MET A 98 8.60 -2.39 10.86
N GLN A 99 9.77 -2.11 11.46
CA GLN A 99 10.20 -2.71 12.72
C GLN A 99 9.26 -2.36 13.88
N ASP A 100 8.92 -1.09 14.04
CA ASP A 100 8.06 -0.60 15.12
C ASP A 100 6.64 -1.20 15.05
N ASN A 101 6.19 -1.58 13.85
CA ASN A 101 4.88 -2.19 13.62
C ASN A 101 4.94 -3.72 13.45
N ASN A 102 6.09 -4.35 13.73
CA ASN A 102 6.31 -5.80 13.57
C ASN A 102 5.95 -6.33 12.16
N LEU A 103 6.18 -5.51 11.13
CA LEU A 103 5.94 -5.88 9.74
C LEU A 103 7.18 -6.53 9.14
N VAL A 104 6.98 -7.64 8.44
CA VAL A 104 8.06 -8.35 7.72
C VAL A 104 8.30 -7.66 6.37
N MET A 105 9.56 -7.38 6.05
CA MET A 105 9.95 -6.85 4.74
C MET A 105 10.18 -8.02 3.76
N THR A 106 9.13 -8.44 3.06
CA THR A 106 9.22 -9.42 1.96
C THR A 106 9.76 -8.76 0.68
N ASN A 107 10.13 -9.57 -0.31
CA ASN A 107 10.58 -9.04 -1.61
C ASN A 107 9.46 -8.24 -2.31
N GLU A 108 8.22 -8.70 -2.25
CA GLU A 108 7.10 -8.00 -2.87
C GLU A 108 6.79 -6.69 -2.15
N ILE A 109 6.89 -6.64 -0.82
CA ILE A 109 6.75 -5.40 -0.06
C ILE A 109 7.89 -4.44 -0.38
N ALA A 110 9.14 -4.91 -0.42
CA ALA A 110 10.30 -4.08 -0.77
C ALA A 110 10.18 -3.50 -2.19
N LYS A 111 9.74 -4.31 -3.15
CA LYS A 111 9.44 -3.89 -4.52
C LYS A 111 8.24 -2.93 -4.60
N GLY A 112 7.22 -3.13 -3.77
CA GLY A 112 6.09 -2.21 -3.65
C GLY A 112 6.52 -0.84 -3.12
N ILE A 113 7.38 -0.84 -2.10
CA ILE A 113 7.95 0.36 -1.50
C ILE A 113 8.86 1.10 -2.48
N SER A 114 9.74 0.40 -3.21
CA SER A 114 10.62 1.03 -4.21
C SER A 114 9.83 1.79 -5.27
N LYS A 115 8.74 1.21 -5.78
CA LYS A 115 7.81 1.88 -6.70
C LYS A 115 7.15 3.11 -6.08
N ARG A 116 6.74 3.04 -4.81
CA ARG A 116 6.15 4.19 -4.10
C ARG A 116 7.18 5.31 -3.89
N ILE A 117 8.45 4.98 -3.65
CA ILE A 117 9.55 5.95 -3.54
C ILE A 117 9.74 6.68 -4.88
N VAL A 118 9.87 5.95 -5.99
CA VAL A 118 10.04 6.55 -7.33
C VAL A 118 8.83 7.40 -7.72
N LYS A 119 7.61 6.98 -7.33
CA LYS A 119 6.40 7.78 -7.54
C LYS A 119 6.46 9.13 -6.80
N LEU A 120 7.04 9.17 -5.60
CA LEU A 120 7.18 10.39 -4.80
C LEU A 120 8.40 11.23 -5.23
N PHE A 121 9.44 10.57 -5.73
CA PHE A 121 10.70 11.18 -6.16
C PHE A 121 11.04 10.71 -7.59
N PRO A 122 10.49 11.35 -8.64
CA PRO A 122 10.63 10.87 -10.01
C PRO A 122 12.05 10.87 -10.58
N SER A 123 12.99 11.55 -9.91
CA SER A 123 14.42 11.53 -10.26
C SER A 123 15.16 10.30 -9.72
N GLU A 124 14.52 9.52 -8.87
CA GLU A 124 15.07 8.31 -8.29
C GLU A 124 14.79 7.09 -9.18
N ALA A 125 15.67 6.09 -9.13
CA ALA A 125 15.52 4.83 -9.87
C ALA A 125 15.12 3.68 -8.94
N GLU A 126 14.22 2.80 -9.40
CA GLU A 126 13.74 1.65 -8.61
C GLU A 126 14.90 0.74 -8.17
N GLY A 127 15.86 0.51 -9.07
CA GLY A 127 17.07 -0.30 -8.82
C GLY A 127 17.99 0.23 -7.72
N THR A 128 17.80 1.48 -7.28
CA THR A 128 18.52 2.05 -6.12
C THR A 128 17.99 1.48 -4.80
N TYR A 129 16.71 1.08 -4.76
CA TYR A 129 16.01 0.69 -3.53
C TYR A 129 15.68 -0.81 -3.48
N PHE A 130 15.55 -1.45 -4.65
CA PHE A 130 15.29 -2.87 -4.74
C PHE A 130 16.12 -3.50 -5.85
N ILE A 131 16.86 -4.55 -5.51
CA ILE A 131 17.63 -5.34 -6.47
C ILE A 131 17.03 -6.75 -6.45
N GLU A 132 16.44 -7.15 -7.56
CA GLU A 132 15.92 -8.50 -7.71
C GLU A 132 17.08 -9.50 -7.67
N GLY A 133 17.00 -10.46 -6.75
CA GLY A 133 18.01 -11.51 -6.64
C GLY A 133 18.01 -12.36 -7.90
N LYS A 134 19.15 -12.47 -8.58
CA LYS A 134 19.30 -13.45 -9.66
C LYS A 134 19.22 -14.85 -9.07
N LYS A 135 18.27 -15.67 -9.53
CA LYS A 135 18.30 -17.12 -9.30
C LYS A 135 19.64 -17.61 -9.84
N LYS A 136 20.48 -18.19 -8.99
CA LYS A 136 21.67 -18.89 -9.48
C LYS A 136 21.16 -20.06 -10.31
N ASP A 137 21.41 -20.04 -11.61
CA ASP A 137 21.22 -21.24 -12.42
C ASP A 137 22.01 -22.37 -11.75
N PRO A 138 21.42 -23.56 -11.55
CA PRO A 138 22.17 -24.70 -11.05
C PRO A 138 23.31 -24.95 -12.05
N GLN A 139 24.51 -24.67 -11.57
CA GLN A 139 25.75 -24.81 -12.30
C GLN A 139 25.80 -26.22 -12.90
N SER A 140 25.71 -26.31 -14.23
CA SER A 140 25.96 -27.56 -14.96
C SER A 140 27.37 -28.02 -14.63
N GLY A 141 27.46 -29.04 -13.78
CA GLY A 141 28.68 -29.81 -13.54
C GLY A 141 28.99 -30.74 -14.71
#